data_AF-A0A1T4MYS2-F1
#
_entry.id   AF-A0A1T4MYS2-F1
#
_cell.length_a   1.000
_cell.length_b   1.000
_cell.length_c   1.000
_cell.angle_alpha   90.00
_cell.angle_beta   90.00
_cell.angle_gamma   90.00
#
_symmetry.space_group_name_H-M   'P 1'
#
loop_
_entity.id
_entity.type
_entity.pdbx_description
1 polymer ?
#
loop_
_entity_poly.entity_id
_entity_poly.type
_entity_poly.pdbx_seq_one_letter_code
_entity_poly.pdbx_strand_id
1 'polypeptide(L)' 'MYIRNRYLNQLKHFKDHDFIKVITGVRRSGKSVLLMQYRDYLISERISPENIILT' A
#
# COMPACT_ATOMS: atom_id res chain seq x y z
N MET A 1 -2.93 -15.20 4.73
CA MET A 1 -1.98 -14.39 3.93
C MET A 1 -1.05 -13.66 4.90
N TYR A 2 0.26 -13.74 4.72
CA TYR A 2 1.22 -13.14 5.67
C TYR A 2 1.31 -11.62 5.51
N ILE A 3 1.26 -10.87 6.61
CA ILE A 3 1.31 -9.40 6.61
C ILE A 3 2.74 -8.92 6.38
N ARG A 4 2.94 -8.04 5.40
CA ARG A 4 4.26 -7.49 5.06
C ARG A 4 4.63 -6.30 5.95
N ASN A 5 4.64 -6.51 7.26
CA ASN A 5 4.76 -5.46 8.28
C ASN A 5 5.83 -4.41 7.99
N ARG A 6 7.06 -4.82 7.66
CA ARG A 6 8.16 -3.88 7.37
C ARG A 6 7.81 -2.89 6.24
N TYR A 7 7.38 -3.39 5.09
CA TYR A 7 7.09 -2.56 3.92
C TYR A 7 5.77 -1.80 4.08
N LEU A 8 4.78 -2.44 4.72
CA LEU A 8 3.50 -1.81 4.99
C LEU A 8 3.68 -0.62 5.94
N ASN A 9 4.50 -0.75 6.98
CA ASN A 9 4.79 0.33 7.92
C ASN A 9 5.56 1.48 7.25
N GLN A 10 6.43 1.21 6.27
CA GLN A 10 7.04 2.27 5.47
C GLN A 10 6.00 3.05 4.68
N LEU A 11 5.05 2.37 4.01
CA LEU A 11 3.97 3.05 3.28
C LEU A 11 3.04 3.85 4.20
N LYS A 12 2.77 3.34 5.41
CA LYS A 12 2.00 4.06 6.44
C LYS A 12 2.73 5.31 6.91
N HIS A 13 4.03 5.22 7.16
CA HIS A 13 4.85 6.35 7.61
C HIS A 13 4.88 7.48 6.58
N PHE A 14 4.90 7.15 5.29
CA PHE A 14 4.88 8.14 4.22
C PHE A 14 3.48 8.55 3.76
N LYS A 15 2.42 8.10 4.44
CA LYS A 15 1.04 8.56 4.20
C LYS A 15 0.98 10.08 4.45
N ASP A 16 0.23 10.81 3.63
CA ASP A 16 0.01 12.26 3.73
C ASP A 16 1.26 13.14 3.47
N HIS A 17 2.35 12.56 2.96
CA HIS A 17 3.48 13.33 2.41
C HIS A 17 3.25 13.64 0.91
N ASP A 18 3.65 14.82 0.45
CA ASP A 18 3.37 15.34 -0.91
C ASP A 18 4.10 14.63 -2.09
N PHE A 19 4.94 13.62 -1.81
CA PHE A 19 5.72 12.94 -2.84
C PHE A 19 5.04 11.67 -3.37
N ILE A 20 5.30 11.32 -4.64
CA ILE A 20 4.88 10.04 -5.22
C ILE A 20 5.78 8.92 -4.72
N LYS A 21 5.21 7.78 -4.31
CA LYS A 21 5.94 6.61 -3.80
C LYS A 21 5.96 5.50 -4.86
N VAL A 22 7.15 5.06 -5.25
CA VAL A 22 7.33 4.01 -6.26
C VAL A 22 7.77 2.70 -5.58
N ILE A 23 7.03 1.62 -5.80
CA ILE A 23 7.36 0.29 -5.28
C ILE A 23 8.01 -0.53 -6.40
N THR A 24 9.30 -0.82 -6.26
CA THR A 24 10.07 -1.61 -7.23
C THR A 24 10.41 -3.01 -6.72
N GLY A 25 10.89 -3.88 -7.60
CA GLY A 25 11.38 -5.22 -7.25
C GLY A 25 11.05 -6.27 -8.31
N VAL A 26 11.66 -7.45 -8.18
CA VAL A 26 11.55 -8.54 -9.15
C VAL A 26 10.10 -9.04 -9.36
N ARG A 27 9.84 -9.66 -10.51
CA ARG A 27 8.54 -10.31 -10.79
C ARG A 27 8.25 -11.37 -9.71
N ARG A 28 6.97 -11.49 -9.30
CA ARG A 28 6.50 -12.37 -8.21
C ARG A 28 7.02 -12.05 -6.81
N SER A 29 7.65 -10.89 -6.58
CA SER A 29 8.06 -10.44 -5.24
C SER A 29 6.90 -10.05 -4.31
N GLY A 30 5.63 -10.20 -4.72
CA GLY A 30 4.45 -9.90 -3.91
C GLY A 30 4.11 -8.40 -3.78
N LYS A 31 4.43 -7.58 -4.78
CA LYS A 31 4.08 -6.14 -4.77
C LYS A 31 2.56 -5.90 -4.78
N SER A 32 1.81 -6.63 -5.60
CA SER A 32 0.34 -6.54 -5.62
C SER A 32 -0.26 -6.93 -4.27
N VAL A 33 0.32 -7.92 -3.60
CA VAL A 33 -0.02 -8.32 -2.22
C VAL A 33 0.20 -7.17 -1.23
N LEU A 34 1.32 -6.45 -1.33
CA LEU A 34 1.59 -5.27 -0.48
C LEU A 34 0.58 -4.14 -0.75
N LEU A 35 0.25 -3.89 -2.02
CA LEU A 35 -0.73 -2.86 -2.40
C LEU A 35 -2.14 -3.20 -1.91
N MET A 36 -2.56 -4.47 -1.97
CA MET A 36 -3.84 -4.90 -1.39
C MET A 36 -3.87 -4.68 0.14
N GLN A 37 -2.79 -5.04 0.84
CA GLN A 37 -2.68 -4.78 2.29
C GLN A 37 -2.70 -3.28 2.62
N TYR A 38 -2.11 -2.45 1.76
CA TYR A 38 -2.15 -0.99 1.93
C TYR A 38 -3.53 -0.42 1.63
N ARG A 39 -4.23 -0.89 0.60
CA ARG A 39 -5.65 -0.57 0.34
C ARG A 39 -6.50 -0.86 1.57
N ASP A 40 -6.39 -2.07 2.14
CA ASP A 40 -7.20 -2.47 3.30
C ASP A 40 -6.92 -1.55 4.50
N TYR A 41 -5.67 -1.12 4.67
CA TYR A 41 -5.31 -0.10 5.64
C TYR A 41 -5.96 1.27 5.33
N LEU A 42 -5.91 1.75 4.08
CA LEU A 42 -6.54 3.03 3.71
C LEU A 42 -8.06 3.02 3.94
N ILE A 43 -8.72 1.90 3.65
CA ILE A 43 -10.15 1.73 3.94
C ILE A 43 -10.40 1.76 5.45
N SER A 44 -9.54 1.11 6.25
CA SER A 44 -9.66 1.16 7.73
C SER A 44 -9.49 2.57 8.30
N GLU A 45 -8.77 3.44 7.59
CA GLU A 45 -8.60 4.85 7.90
C GLU A 45 -9.72 5.75 7.35
N ARG A 46 -10.81 5.15 6.84
CA ARG A 46 -11.98 5.84 6.26
C ARG A 46 -11.67 6.65 5.00
N ILE A 47 -10.63 6.27 4.24
CA ILE A 47 -10.41 6.82 2.90
C ILE A 47 -11.45 6.20 1.95
N SER A 48 -12.11 7.07 1.19
CA SER A 48 -13.15 6.66 0.25
C SER A 48 -12.60 5.71 -0.82
N PRO A 49 -13.25 4.55 -1.09
CA PRO A 49 -12.79 3.58 -2.09
C PRO A 49 -12.59 4.16 -3.50
N GLU A 50 -13.36 5.17 -3.89
CA GLU A 50 -13.21 5.87 -5.17
C GLU A 50 -11.87 6.59 -5.32
N ASN A 51 -11.20 6.91 -4.21
CA ASN A 51 -9.85 7.49 -4.20
C ASN A 51 -8.75 6.41 -4.26
N ILE A 52 -9.10 5.12 -4.27
CA ILE A 52 -8.15 4.00 -4.28
C ILE A 52 -8.24 3.25 -5.61
N ILE A 53 -7.42 3.67 -6.57
CA ILE A 53 -7.39 3.10 -7.92
C ILE A 53 -6.41 1.92 -7.97
N LEU A 54 -6.93 0.72 -8.24
CA LEU A 54 -6.15 -0.48 -8.51
C LEU A 54 -6.61 -1.04 -9.86
N THR A 55 -5.68 -1.22 -10.79
CA THR A 55 -5.93 -1.77 -12.14
C THR A 55 -4.88 -2.83 -12.45
#